data_AF-A0A970ITH3-F1
#
_entry.id   AF-A0A970ITH3-F1
#
_cell.length_a   1.000
_cell.length_b   1.000
_cell.length_c   1.000
_cell.angle_alpha   90.00
_cell.angle_beta   90.00
_cell.angle_gamma   90.00
#
_symmetry.space_group_name_H-M   'P 1'
#
loop_
_entity.id
_entity.type
_entity.pdbx_description
1 polymer ?
#
loop_
_entity_poly.entity_id
_entity_poly.type
_entity_poly.pdbx_seq_one_letter_code
_entity_poly.pdbx_strand_id
1 'polypeptide(L)'
;MKITEQQYEAAKANYNLFEEKSHTENIELSKAQLDQAKAAYDIVQNSLNNMSVMSPLNGTISAKNIKAGEFISNATVAFVIIDDSSYTIDINVSEDTIGKVHAGDTAKVYINSIL
;
A
#
# COMPACT_ATOMS: atom_id res chain seq x y z
N MET A 1 -43.90 51.09 -15.56
CA MET A 1 -44.04 49.75 -16.16
C MET A 1 -42.74 49.09 -16.61
N LYS A 2 -41.63 49.83 -16.87
CA LYS A 2 -40.32 49.21 -17.19
C LYS A 2 -39.62 48.49 -16.02
N ILE A 3 -39.83 48.96 -14.79
CA ILE A 3 -39.17 48.42 -13.58
C ILE A 3 -39.71 47.02 -13.22
N THR A 4 -41.00 46.78 -13.45
CA THR A 4 -41.66 45.50 -13.16
C THR A 4 -41.21 44.39 -14.12
N GLU A 5 -40.96 44.72 -15.39
CA GLU A 5 -40.39 43.79 -16.39
C GLU A 5 -38.96 43.38 -16.01
N GLN A 6 -38.14 44.36 -15.62
CA GLN A 6 -36.75 44.13 -15.20
C GLN A 6 -36.66 43.28 -13.93
N GLN A 7 -37.56 43.53 -12.96
CA GLN A 7 -37.63 42.71 -11.75
C GLN A 7 -38.11 41.29 -12.05
N TYR A 8 -39.02 41.11 -13.00
CA TYR A 8 -39.50 39.79 -13.41
C TYR A 8 -38.42 38.97 -14.12
N GLU A 9 -37.71 39.57 -15.07
CA GLU A 9 -36.60 38.91 -15.77
C GLU A 9 -35.44 38.60 -14.82
N ALA A 10 -35.11 39.50 -13.89
CA ALA A 10 -34.12 39.21 -12.85
C ALA A 10 -34.57 38.06 -11.94
N ALA A 11 -35.84 38.01 -11.54
CA ALA A 11 -36.38 36.91 -10.73
C ALA A 11 -36.35 35.57 -11.49
N LYS A 12 -36.68 35.57 -12.78
CA LYS A 12 -36.64 34.39 -13.65
C LYS A 12 -35.22 33.90 -13.89
N ALA A 13 -34.27 34.80 -14.13
CA ALA A 13 -32.85 34.46 -14.26
C ALA A 13 -32.28 33.87 -12.97
N ASN A 14 -32.64 34.45 -11.81
CA ASN A 14 -32.24 33.92 -10.51
C ASN A 14 -32.88 32.54 -10.22
N TYR A 15 -34.14 32.32 -10.60
CA TYR A 15 -34.81 31.03 -10.47
C TYR A 15 -34.11 29.95 -11.30
N ASN A 16 -33.82 30.22 -12.57
CA ASN A 16 -33.13 29.29 -13.44
C ASN A 16 -31.71 28.98 -12.95
N LEU A 17 -30.97 30.00 -12.50
CA LEU A 17 -29.63 29.83 -11.93
C LEU A 17 -29.68 28.97 -10.65
N PHE A 18 -30.71 29.15 -9.83
CA PHE A 18 -30.89 28.37 -8.59
C PHE A 18 -31.25 26.92 -8.88
N GLU A 19 -32.16 26.65 -9.82
CA GLU A 19 -32.49 25.30 -10.29
C GLU A 19 -31.24 24.60 -10.86
N GLU A 20 -30.51 25.25 -11.76
CA GLU A 20 -29.31 24.68 -12.40
C GLU A 20 -28.19 24.40 -11.39
N LYS A 21 -27.95 25.33 -10.45
CA LYS A 21 -26.99 25.12 -9.35
C LYS A 21 -27.44 24.03 -8.39
N SER A 22 -28.73 24.01 -8.00
CA SER A 22 -29.29 22.98 -7.13
C SER A 22 -29.12 21.59 -7.75
N HIS A 23 -29.38 21.44 -9.05
CA HIS A 23 -29.15 20.18 -9.75
C HIS A 23 -27.67 19.80 -9.79
N THR A 24 -26.78 20.77 -10.07
CA THR A 24 -25.33 20.51 -10.12
C THR A 24 -24.76 20.16 -8.75
N GLU A 25 -25.11 20.92 -7.70
CA GLU A 25 -24.71 20.66 -6.31
C GLU A 25 -25.25 19.31 -5.82
N ASN A 26 -26.50 18.95 -6.15
CA ASN A 26 -27.05 17.63 -5.80
C ASN A 26 -26.29 16.49 -6.51
N ILE A 27 -25.89 16.69 -7.78
CA ILE A 27 -25.08 15.70 -8.51
C ILE A 27 -23.67 15.61 -7.90
N GLU A 28 -23.04 16.73 -7.55
CA GLU A 28 -21.73 16.75 -6.91
C GLU A 28 -21.76 16.12 -5.51
N LEU A 29 -22.77 16.42 -4.70
CA LEU A 29 -23.00 15.79 -3.40
C LEU A 29 -23.22 14.27 -3.55
N SER A 30 -24.04 13.85 -4.52
CA SER A 30 -24.28 12.43 -4.79
C SER A 30 -23.01 11.71 -5.26
N LYS A 31 -22.18 12.37 -6.09
CA LYS A 31 -20.87 11.84 -6.49
C LYS A 31 -19.93 11.74 -5.30
N ALA A 32 -19.85 12.77 -4.45
CA ALA A 32 -19.02 12.74 -3.24
C ALA A 32 -19.45 11.62 -2.28
N GLN A 33 -20.76 11.41 -2.11
CA GLN A 33 -21.30 10.30 -1.32
C GLN A 33 -20.96 8.93 -1.94
N LEU A 34 -21.05 8.81 -3.27
CA LEU A 34 -20.65 7.60 -3.98
C LEU A 34 -19.15 7.32 -3.81
N ASP A 35 -18.31 8.33 -3.94
CA ASP A 35 -16.86 8.20 -3.78
C ASP A 35 -16.48 7.85 -2.33
N GLN A 36 -17.17 8.44 -1.35
CA GLN A 36 -17.04 8.05 0.05
C GLN A 36 -17.45 6.59 0.29
N ALA A 37 -18.57 6.15 -0.29
CA ALA A 37 -19.04 4.77 -0.18
C ALA A 37 -18.07 3.79 -0.87
N LYS A 38 -17.50 4.16 -2.02
CA LYS A 38 -16.45 3.38 -2.69
C LYS A 38 -15.19 3.28 -1.84
N ALA A 39 -14.71 4.39 -1.27
CA ALA A 39 -13.56 4.37 -0.39
C ALA A 39 -13.78 3.46 0.83
N ALA A 40 -14.98 3.51 1.42
CA ALA A 40 -15.36 2.61 2.51
C ALA A 40 -15.39 1.14 2.07
N TYR A 41 -15.91 0.86 0.88
CA TYR A 41 -15.89 -0.48 0.29
C TYR A 41 -14.47 -0.99 0.08
N ASP A 42 -13.58 -0.16 -0.48
CA ASP A 42 -12.18 -0.51 -0.75
C ASP A 42 -11.41 -0.79 0.54
N ILE A 43 -11.68 -0.04 1.62
CA ILE A 43 -11.11 -0.30 2.95
C ILE A 43 -11.52 -1.70 3.45
N VAL A 44 -12.80 -2.05 3.33
CA VAL A 44 -13.30 -3.36 3.76
C VAL A 44 -12.73 -4.48 2.89
N GLN A 45 -12.65 -4.28 1.57
CA GLN A 45 -12.01 -5.22 0.66
C GLN A 45 -10.53 -5.45 1.00
N ASN A 46 -9.78 -4.38 1.27
CA ASN A 46 -8.39 -4.49 1.69
C ASN A 46 -8.25 -5.22 3.04
N SER A 47 -9.15 -4.96 3.99
CA SER A 47 -9.19 -5.69 5.25
C SER A 47 -9.42 -7.19 5.03
N LEU A 48 -10.35 -7.55 4.14
CA LEU A 48 -10.63 -8.94 3.77
C LEU A 48 -9.43 -9.60 3.10
N ASN A 49 -8.76 -8.91 2.18
CA ASN A 49 -7.54 -9.42 1.54
C ASN A 49 -6.42 -9.64 2.56
N ASN A 50 -6.29 -8.74 3.54
CA ASN A 50 -5.32 -8.86 4.62
C ASN A 50 -5.64 -9.99 5.62
N MET A 51 -6.82 -10.62 5.56
CA MET A 51 -7.12 -11.83 6.36
C MET A 51 -6.34 -13.05 5.87
N SER A 52 -5.83 -13.03 4.64
CA SER A 52 -4.96 -14.06 4.08
C SER A 52 -3.56 -13.52 3.87
N VAL A 53 -2.60 -14.00 4.67
CA VAL A 53 -1.19 -13.62 4.55
C VAL A 53 -0.51 -14.52 3.52
N MET A 54 -0.05 -13.96 2.41
CA MET A 54 0.77 -14.65 1.40
C MET A 54 2.22 -14.21 1.47
N SER A 55 3.14 -15.11 1.10
CA SER A 55 4.56 -14.76 1.00
C SER A 55 4.81 -13.79 -0.16
N PRO A 56 5.59 -12.71 0.03
CA PRO A 56 5.98 -11.81 -1.05
C PRO A 56 7.08 -12.39 -1.95
N LEU A 57 7.75 -13.46 -1.52
CA LEU A 57 8.88 -14.08 -2.22
C LEU A 57 8.81 -15.60 -2.21
N ASN A 58 9.45 -16.22 -3.20
CA ASN A 58 9.68 -17.66 -3.21
C ASN A 58 10.87 -17.94 -2.31
N GLY A 59 10.73 -18.90 -1.39
CA GLY A 59 11.77 -19.23 -0.43
C GLY A 59 11.28 -20.26 0.58
N THR A 60 12.11 -20.51 1.59
CA THR A 60 11.83 -21.49 2.65
C THR A 60 11.46 -20.80 3.96
N ILE A 61 10.44 -21.31 4.66
CA ILE A 61 10.07 -20.80 6.00
C ILE A 61 11.16 -21.21 6.99
N SER A 62 11.93 -20.23 7.47
CA SER A 62 12.97 -20.43 8.49
C SER A 62 12.40 -20.45 9.91
N ALA A 63 11.35 -19.66 10.17
CA ALA A 63 10.73 -19.62 11.49
C ALA A 63 9.22 -19.39 11.38
N LYS A 64 8.47 -20.03 12.29
CA LYS A 64 7.05 -19.83 12.51
C LYS A 64 6.85 -19.39 13.96
N ASN A 65 6.52 -18.12 14.16
CA ASN A 65 6.44 -17.52 15.50
C ASN A 65 5.00 -17.44 16.04
N ILE A 66 4.02 -17.98 15.29
CA ILE A 66 2.60 -17.90 15.67
C ILE A 66 1.97 -19.29 15.72
N LYS A 67 1.03 -19.47 16.66
CA LYS A 67 0.24 -20.69 16.78
C LYS A 67 -1.24 -20.43 16.44
N ALA A 68 -1.92 -21.45 15.93
CA ALA A 68 -3.35 -21.38 15.71
C ALA A 68 -4.09 -21.13 17.03
N GLY A 69 -5.03 -20.17 17.03
CA GLY A 69 -5.78 -19.75 18.22
C GLY A 69 -5.09 -18.69 19.08
N GLU A 70 -3.90 -18.24 18.69
CA GLU A 70 -3.19 -17.15 19.37
C GLU A 70 -3.67 -15.79 18.86
N PHE A 71 -3.89 -14.85 19.77
CA PHE A 71 -4.18 -13.47 19.40
C PHE A 71 -2.87 -12.74 19.10
N ILE A 72 -2.68 -12.34 17.86
CA ILE A 72 -1.47 -11.67 17.40
C ILE A 72 -1.78 -10.21 17.05
N SER A 73 -0.82 -9.33 17.31
CA SER A 73 -0.90 -7.93 16.88
C SER A 73 -0.34 -7.76 15.47
N ASN A 74 -0.69 -6.67 14.79
CA ASN A 74 -0.13 -6.33 13.47
C ASN A 74 1.39 -6.11 13.48
N ALA A 75 2.01 -5.93 14.66
CA ALA A 75 3.46 -5.76 14.80
C ALA A 75 4.21 -7.09 14.95
N THR A 76 3.51 -8.21 15.13
CA THR A 76 4.11 -9.52 15.39
C THR A 76 4.54 -10.17 14.07
N VAL A 77 5.83 -10.52 13.96
CA VAL A 77 6.35 -11.26 12.80
C VAL A 77 5.86 -12.71 12.85
N ALA A 78 4.88 -13.04 12.01
CA ALA A 78 4.28 -14.37 11.97
C ALA A 78 5.22 -15.46 11.42
N PHE A 79 5.88 -15.15 10.31
CA PHE A 79 6.77 -16.07 9.59
C PHE A 79 8.03 -15.34 9.14
N VAL A 80 9.16 -16.04 9.17
CA VAL A 80 10.42 -15.59 8.56
C VAL A 80 10.71 -16.49 7.38
N ILE A 81 10.89 -15.89 6.21
CA ILE A 81 11.12 -16.59 4.95
C ILE A 81 12.51 -16.20 4.46
N ILE A 82 13.31 -17.21 4.13
CA ILE A 82 14.65 -17.03 3.56
C ILE A 82 14.57 -17.37 2.08
N ASP A 83 15.06 -16.46 1.25
CA ASP A 83 15.33 -16.71 -0.16
C ASP A 83 16.61 -17.54 -0.27
N ASP A 84 16.49 -18.76 -0.79
CA ASP A 84 17.59 -19.70 -1.01
C ASP A 84 18.21 -19.60 -2.41
N SER A 85 17.76 -18.66 -3.24
CA SER A 85 18.27 -18.48 -4.60
C SER A 85 19.66 -17.84 -4.67
N SER A 86 20.05 -17.06 -3.66
CA SER A 86 21.35 -16.38 -3.63
C SER A 86 21.91 -16.30 -2.22
N TYR A 87 23.22 -16.51 -2.10
CA TYR A 87 23.96 -16.42 -0.84
C TYR A 87 24.95 -15.28 -0.91
N THR A 88 24.92 -14.40 0.08
CA THR A 88 25.91 -13.34 0.27
C THR A 88 26.78 -13.70 1.47
N ILE A 89 28.10 -13.52 1.34
CA ILE A 89 29.07 -13.81 2.39
C ILE A 89 29.82 -12.53 2.69
N ASP A 90 29.67 -12.05 3.92
CA ASP A 90 30.43 -10.91 4.41
C ASP A 90 31.77 -11.39 4.99
N ILE A 91 32.87 -10.88 4.41
CA ILE A 91 34.22 -11.14 4.91
C ILE A 91 34.81 -9.86 5.48
N ASN A 92 35.36 -9.94 6.69
CA ASN A 92 36.13 -8.85 7.27
C ASN A 92 37.59 -8.99 6.83
N VAL A 93 38.11 -8.01 6.09
CA VAL A 93 39.50 -7.98 5.60
C VAL A 93 40.27 -6.95 6.40
N SER A 94 41.45 -7.33 6.92
CA SER A 94 42.35 -6.40 7.62
C SER A 94 42.93 -5.34 6.68
N GLU A 95 43.27 -4.17 7.21
CA GLU A 95 43.82 -3.04 6.45
C GLU A 95 45.11 -3.39 5.69
N ASP A 96 45.94 -4.28 6.22
CA ASP A 96 47.15 -4.76 5.53
C ASP A 96 46.85 -5.58 4.26
N THR A 97 45.63 -6.09 4.14
CA THR A 97 45.20 -7.00 3.06
C THR A 97 44.17 -6.34 2.14
N ILE A 98 43.48 -5.27 2.57
CA ILE A 98 42.48 -4.58 1.75
C ILE A 98 43.09 -4.05 0.43
N GLY A 99 44.34 -3.60 0.46
CA GLY A 99 45.07 -3.14 -0.73
C GLY A 99 45.42 -4.25 -1.73
N LYS A 100 45.14 -5.52 -1.41
CA LYS A 100 45.38 -6.68 -2.26
C LYS A 100 44.09 -7.30 -2.82
N VAL A 101 42.91 -6.83 -2.37
CA VAL A 101 41.61 -7.36 -2.77
C VAL A 101 40.94 -6.39 -3.74
N HIS A 102 40.48 -6.90 -4.88
CA HIS A 102 39.84 -6.11 -5.92
C HIS A 102 38.49 -6.74 -6.33
N ALA A 103 37.60 -5.90 -6.84
CA ALA A 103 36.33 -6.37 -7.37
C ALA A 103 36.57 -7.31 -8.57
N GLY A 104 35.99 -8.51 -8.51
CA GLY A 104 36.17 -9.56 -9.53
C GLY A 104 37.19 -10.64 -9.15
N ASP A 105 37.89 -10.49 -8.03
CA ASP A 105 38.80 -11.54 -7.53
C ASP A 105 38.03 -12.82 -7.19
N THR A 106 38.60 -13.97 -7.56
CA THR A 106 38.01 -15.29 -7.28
C THR A 106 38.36 -15.73 -5.87
N ALA A 107 37.34 -16.03 -5.05
CA ALA A 107 37.51 -16.57 -3.72
C ALA A 107 37.01 -18.02 -3.63
N LYS A 108 37.69 -18.85 -2.83
CA LYS A 108 37.22 -20.20 -2.48
C LYS A 108 36.63 -20.17 -1.08
N VAL A 109 35.38 -20.60 -0.96
CA VAL A 109 34.64 -20.68 0.30
C VAL A 109 34.52 -22.14 0.71
N TYR A 110 34.79 -22.44 1.98
CA TYR A 110 34.58 -23.76 2.57
C TYR A 110 33.57 -23.65 3.71
N ILE A 111 32.47 -24.40 3.63
CA ILE A 111 31.45 -24.47 4.69
C ILE A 111 31.68 -25.75 5.47
N ASN A 112 32.12 -25.64 6.73
CA ASN A 112 32.46 -26.79 7.59
C ASN A 112 31.26 -27.53 8.18
N SER A 113 30.02 -27.22 7.78
CA SER A 113 28.82 -27.69 8.47
C SER A 113 28.04 -28.82 7.78
N ILE A 114 28.64 -29.51 6.81
CA ILE A 114 28.13 -30.81 6.34
C ILE A 114 29.16 -31.88 6.75
N LEU A 115 28.99 -32.40 7.97
CA LEU A 115 29.67 -33.57 8.51
C LEU A 115 28.70 -34.33 9.42
#